data_AF-A0A0M9Z5D0-F1
#
_entry.id   AF-A0A0M9Z5D0-F1
#
_cell.length_a   1.000
_cell.length_b   1.000
_cell.length_c   1.000
_cell.angle_alpha   90.00
_cell.angle_beta   90.00
_cell.angle_gamma   90.00
#
_symmetry.space_group_name_H-M   'P 1'
#
loop_
_entity.id
_entity.type
_entity.pdbx_description
1 polymer ?
#
loop_
_entity_poly.entity_id
_entity_poly.type
_entity_poly.pdbx_seq_one_letter_code
_entity_poly.pdbx_strand_id
1 'polypeptide(L)'
;MAAVGLLLALTACQSGAASGKVQGTDAELACAAVSRLPERMPGTDGGQAFDIVVARLVGAEELARAAALADAKFQPLADALREAQQLLNVTSDPQQAEPAVKKARTYC
;
A
#
# COMPACT_ATOMS: atom_id res chain seq x y z
N MET A 1 -39.80 -1.81 -40.05
CA MET A 1 -40.33 -2.77 -39.05
C MET A 1 -39.15 -3.44 -38.37
N ALA A 2 -39.14 -3.37 -37.04
CA ALA A 2 -38.27 -4.06 -36.06
C ALA A 2 -36.73 -3.95 -36.23
N ALA A 3 -36.16 -2.92 -35.61
CA ALA A 3 -34.80 -2.94 -35.09
C ALA A 3 -34.80 -3.73 -33.76
N VAL A 4 -34.16 -4.90 -33.74
CA VAL A 4 -33.89 -5.64 -32.49
C VAL A 4 -32.51 -5.24 -32.02
N GLY A 5 -32.47 -4.17 -31.22
CA GLY A 5 -31.28 -3.74 -30.51
C GLY A 5 -31.01 -4.67 -29.34
N LEU A 6 -30.07 -5.60 -29.51
CA LEU A 6 -29.50 -6.38 -28.42
C LEU A 6 -28.25 -5.65 -27.92
N LEU A 7 -28.44 -4.57 -27.17
CA LEU A 7 -27.40 -3.98 -26.35
C LEU A 7 -27.14 -4.93 -25.18
N LEU A 8 -26.23 -5.88 -25.39
CA LEU A 8 -25.59 -6.64 -24.33
C LEU A 8 -24.85 -5.65 -23.43
N ALA A 9 -25.50 -5.30 -22.34
CA ALA A 9 -24.91 -4.69 -21.18
C ALA A 9 -23.79 -5.60 -20.67
N LEU A 10 -22.54 -5.28 -21.03
CA LEU A 10 -21.36 -5.74 -20.26
C LEU A 10 -21.25 -4.91 -18.98
N THR A 11 -22.26 -5.00 -18.15
CA THR A 11 -22.21 -4.66 -16.73
C THR A 11 -21.73 -5.88 -15.97
N ALA A 12 -20.42 -5.96 -15.69
CA ALA A 12 -19.84 -6.52 -14.46
C ALA A 12 -18.37 -6.92 -14.67
N CYS A 13 -17.50 -5.92 -14.75
CA CYS A 13 -16.14 -6.06 -14.23
C CYS A 13 -15.84 -4.85 -13.35
N GLN A 14 -16.76 -4.56 -12.41
CA GLN A 14 -16.49 -3.63 -11.32
C GLN A 14 -15.86 -4.43 -10.19
N SER A 15 -14.60 -4.78 -10.37
CA SER A 15 -13.74 -5.16 -9.25
C SER A 15 -13.47 -3.89 -8.43
N GLY A 16 -14.33 -3.65 -7.43
CA GLY A 16 -14.02 -2.77 -6.31
C GLY A 16 -14.00 -1.27 -6.60
N ALA A 17 -15.13 -0.68 -6.99
CA ALA A 17 -15.36 0.75 -6.80
C ALA A 17 -15.61 1.06 -5.31
N ALA A 18 -14.62 0.85 -4.45
CA ALA A 18 -14.51 1.58 -3.19
C ALA A 18 -13.76 2.91 -3.46
N SER A 19 -14.23 3.66 -4.46
CA SER A 19 -13.68 4.99 -4.78
C SER A 19 -14.35 6.03 -3.88
N GLY A 20 -14.16 5.89 -2.57
CA GLY A 20 -14.12 7.10 -1.74
C GLY A 20 -12.88 7.85 -2.20
N LYS A 21 -13.02 8.99 -2.88
CA LYS A 21 -11.90 9.76 -3.44
C LYS A 21 -10.78 9.86 -2.40
N VAL A 22 -9.75 9.04 -2.57
CA VAL A 22 -8.51 9.15 -1.81
C VAL A 22 -7.81 10.37 -2.41
N GLN A 23 -7.99 11.53 -1.76
CA GLN A 23 -7.43 12.80 -2.21
C GLN A 23 -6.06 13.00 -1.55
N GLY A 24 -5.05 13.36 -2.35
CA GLY A 24 -3.69 13.63 -1.89
C GLY A 24 -2.67 13.32 -2.98
N THR A 25 -1.47 13.87 -2.84
CA THR A 25 -0.29 13.44 -3.61
C THR A 25 0.12 12.03 -3.19
N ASP A 26 0.84 11.30 -4.05
CA ASP A 26 1.31 9.94 -3.71
C ASP A 26 2.12 9.92 -2.40
N ALA A 27 2.89 10.98 -2.12
CA ALA A 27 3.62 11.12 -0.86
C ALA A 27 2.68 11.23 0.36
N GLU A 28 1.65 12.08 0.29
CA GLU A 28 0.67 12.23 1.37
C GLU A 28 -0.07 10.91 1.62
N LEU A 29 -0.40 10.18 0.56
CA LEU A 29 -1.08 8.90 0.65
C LEU A 29 -0.18 7.80 1.21
N ALA A 30 1.10 7.77 0.79
CA ALA A 30 2.10 6.87 1.37
C ALA A 30 2.22 7.12 2.88
N CYS A 31 2.37 8.38 3.30
CA CYS A 31 2.49 8.73 4.70
C CYS A 31 1.22 8.46 5.52
N ALA A 32 0.05 8.69 4.94
CA ALA A 32 -1.22 8.27 5.53
C ALA A 32 -1.32 6.74 5.71
N ALA A 33 -0.74 5.95 4.81
CA ALA A 33 -0.68 4.50 4.96
C ALA A 33 0.34 4.07 6.03
N VAL A 34 1.54 4.67 6.04
CA VAL A 34 2.59 4.39 7.04
C VAL A 34 2.16 4.72 8.47
N SER A 35 1.44 5.83 8.67
CA SER A 35 0.89 6.21 9.99
C SER A 35 -0.18 5.23 10.52
N ARG A 36 -0.77 4.41 9.64
CA ARG A 36 -1.75 3.36 10.01
C ARG A 36 -1.12 1.98 10.20
N LEU A 37 0.18 1.84 9.96
CA LEU A 37 0.91 0.62 10.31
C LEU A 37 1.07 0.56 11.83
N PRO A 38 0.92 -0.62 12.45
CA PRO A 38 1.09 -0.75 13.90
C PRO A 38 2.54 -0.51 14.32
N GLU A 39 2.75 -0.10 15.57
CA GLU A 39 4.10 0.00 16.16
C GLU A 39 4.78 -1.37 16.27
N ARG A 40 3.98 -2.42 16.52
CA ARG A 40 4.43 -3.80 16.59
C ARG A 40 3.79 -4.60 15.47
N MET A 41 4.59 -5.27 14.67
CA MET A 41 4.09 -6.06 13.55
C MET A 41 3.41 -7.32 14.09
N PRO A 42 2.21 -7.66 13.60
CA PRO A 42 1.58 -8.93 13.94
C PRO A 42 2.47 -10.09 13.48
N GLY A 43 2.46 -11.18 14.24
CA GLY A 43 3.09 -12.43 13.81
C GLY A 43 2.44 -12.99 12.56
N THR A 44 3.13 -13.92 11.88
CA THR A 44 2.61 -14.60 10.69
C THR A 44 1.38 -15.48 10.98
N ASP A 45 1.18 -15.86 12.26
CA ASP A 45 0.00 -16.53 12.78
C ASP A 45 -1.19 -15.58 13.07
N GLY A 46 -0.98 -14.27 12.93
CA GLY A 46 -2.00 -13.24 13.13
C GLY A 46 -3.10 -13.20 12.06
N GLY A 47 -3.03 -14.09 11.06
CA GLY A 47 -4.02 -14.23 9.99
C GLY A 47 -4.32 -12.89 9.30
N GLN A 48 -5.60 -12.48 9.34
CA GLN A 48 -6.07 -11.27 8.66
C GLN A 48 -5.34 -10.00 9.12
N ALA A 49 -4.89 -9.92 10.39
CA ALA A 49 -4.16 -8.75 10.88
C ALA A 49 -2.81 -8.60 10.16
N PHE A 50 -2.11 -9.73 9.94
CA PHE A 50 -0.87 -9.75 9.17
C PHE A 50 -1.11 -9.36 7.72
N ASP A 51 -2.11 -9.96 7.07
CA ASP A 51 -2.44 -9.67 5.67
C ASP A 51 -2.76 -8.20 5.44
N ILE A 52 -3.53 -7.58 6.34
CA ILE A 52 -3.89 -6.15 6.25
C ILE A 52 -2.64 -5.27 6.38
N VAL A 53 -1.73 -5.60 7.29
CA VAL A 53 -0.52 -4.81 7.52
C VAL A 53 0.42 -4.93 6.32
N VAL A 54 0.62 -6.13 5.78
CA VAL A 54 1.42 -6.35 4.58
C VAL A 54 0.82 -5.60 3.40
N ALA A 55 -0.49 -5.71 3.16
CA ALA A 55 -1.16 -5.01 2.07
C ALA A 55 -1.01 -3.48 2.18
N ARG A 56 -1.10 -2.92 3.39
CA ARG A 56 -0.86 -1.49 3.63
C ARG A 56 0.58 -1.09 3.34
N LEU A 57 1.54 -1.91 3.76
CA LEU A 57 2.96 -1.65 3.52
C LEU A 57 3.29 -1.67 2.02
N VAL A 58 2.76 -2.66 1.29
CA VAL A 58 2.89 -2.76 -0.17
C VAL A 58 2.32 -1.53 -0.86
N GLY A 59 1.10 -1.14 -0.50
CA GLY A 59 0.48 0.08 -1.04
C GLY A 59 1.28 1.34 -0.72
N ALA A 60 1.84 1.45 0.48
CA ALA A 60 2.66 2.58 0.88
C ALA A 60 3.97 2.68 0.07
N GLU A 61 4.66 1.55 -0.17
CA GLU A 61 5.89 1.56 -0.98
C GLU A 61 5.61 2.03 -2.41
N GLU A 62 4.58 1.47 -3.05
CA GLU A 62 4.26 1.82 -4.44
C GLU A 62 3.96 3.33 -4.58
N LEU A 63 3.20 3.90 -3.64
CA LEU A 63 2.95 5.34 -3.57
C LEU A 63 4.23 6.14 -3.31
N ALA A 64 5.07 5.70 -2.36
CA ALA A 64 6.33 6.38 -2.08
C ALA A 64 7.30 6.34 -3.27
N ARG A 65 7.32 5.24 -4.02
CA ARG A 65 8.11 5.11 -5.26
C ARG A 65 7.58 6.03 -6.35
N ALA A 66 6.27 6.11 -6.54
CA ALA A 66 5.66 7.05 -7.49
C ALA A 66 6.00 8.51 -7.11
N ALA A 67 5.93 8.84 -5.81
CA ALA A 67 6.34 10.14 -5.30
C ALA A 67 7.83 10.41 -5.54
N ALA A 68 8.71 9.42 -5.35
CA ALA A 68 10.15 9.56 -5.59
C ALA A 68 10.50 9.75 -7.08
N LEU A 69 9.71 9.16 -7.99
CA LEU A 69 9.84 9.41 -9.44
C LEU A 69 9.48 10.85 -9.81
N ALA A 70 8.50 11.44 -9.11
CA ALA A 70 8.09 12.83 -9.30
C ALA A 70 9.05 13.84 -8.61
N ASP A 71 9.53 13.52 -7.42
CA ASP A 71 10.42 14.34 -6.60
C ASP A 71 11.36 13.46 -5.77
N ALA A 72 12.65 13.52 -6.09
CA ALA A 72 13.69 12.67 -5.49
C ALA A 72 13.83 12.85 -3.97
N LYS A 73 13.28 13.92 -3.37
CA LYS A 73 13.30 14.07 -1.90
C LYS A 73 12.54 12.95 -1.17
N PHE A 74 11.63 12.25 -1.85
CA PHE A 74 10.87 11.13 -1.29
C PHE A 74 11.57 9.77 -1.44
N GLN A 75 12.74 9.73 -2.09
CA GLN A 75 13.54 8.51 -2.23
C GLN A 75 13.83 7.80 -0.89
N PRO A 76 14.17 8.51 0.22
CA PRO A 76 14.38 7.85 1.52
C PRO A 76 13.13 7.14 2.08
N LEU A 77 11.94 7.69 1.84
CA LEU A 77 10.68 7.04 2.22
C LEU A 77 10.47 5.74 1.44
N ALA A 78 10.64 5.79 0.12
CA ALA A 78 10.53 4.62 -0.76
C ALA A 78 11.52 3.52 -0.36
N ASP A 79 12.78 3.87 -0.08
CA ASP A 79 13.80 2.91 0.31
C ASP A 79 13.53 2.27 1.68
N ALA A 80 13.06 3.04 2.66
CA ALA A 80 12.69 2.49 3.97
C ALA A 80 11.51 1.51 3.89
N LEU A 81 10.52 1.80 3.04
CA LEU A 81 9.37 0.91 2.85
C LEU A 81 9.73 -0.36 2.07
N ARG A 82 10.61 -0.24 1.08
CA ARG A 82 11.20 -1.37 0.36
C ARG A 82 12.01 -2.27 1.29
N GLU A 83 12.82 -1.69 2.18
CA GLU A 83 13.59 -2.41 3.20
C GLU A 83 12.63 -3.23 4.10
N ALA A 84 11.55 -2.61 4.59
CA ALA A 84 10.54 -3.29 5.41
C ALA A 84 9.90 -4.48 4.68
N GLN A 85 9.55 -4.33 3.40
CA GLN A 85 8.99 -5.44 2.60
C GLN A 85 9.99 -6.54 2.31
N GLN A 86 11.23 -6.19 2.00
CA GLN A 86 12.29 -7.17 1.80
C GLN A 86 12.45 -8.02 3.06
N LEU A 87 12.47 -7.39 4.23
CA LEU A 87 12.52 -8.11 5.51
C LEU A 87 11.32 -9.06 5.63
N LEU A 88 10.08 -8.60 5.43
CA LEU A 88 8.90 -9.48 5.49
C LEU A 88 8.92 -10.65 4.49
N ASN A 89 9.55 -10.48 3.33
CA ASN A 89 9.62 -11.50 2.29
C ASN A 89 10.72 -12.54 2.54
N VAL A 90 11.81 -12.17 3.24
CA VAL A 90 12.98 -13.04 3.42
C VAL A 90 13.06 -13.67 4.81
N THR A 91 12.39 -13.09 5.81
CA THR A 91 12.36 -13.62 7.18
C THR A 91 10.99 -14.16 7.55
N SER A 92 10.98 -15.21 8.38
CA SER A 92 9.78 -15.73 9.04
C SER A 92 9.35 -14.88 10.25
N ASP A 93 10.10 -13.83 10.57
CA ASP A 93 9.87 -12.93 11.72
C ASP A 93 9.49 -11.51 11.26
N PRO A 94 8.19 -11.16 11.27
CA PRO A 94 7.69 -9.85 10.88
C PRO A 94 8.24 -8.68 11.73
N GLN A 95 8.72 -8.94 12.94
CA GLN A 95 9.23 -7.88 13.81
C GLN A 95 10.53 -7.28 13.27
N GLN A 96 11.26 -7.99 12.42
CA GLN A 96 12.44 -7.43 11.76
C GLN A 96 12.13 -6.24 10.86
N ALA A 97 10.88 -6.10 10.37
CA ALA A 97 10.47 -4.96 9.57
C ALA A 97 10.14 -3.70 10.41
N GLU A 98 9.95 -3.82 11.73
CA GLU A 98 9.57 -2.70 12.61
C GLU A 98 10.55 -1.52 12.57
N PRO A 99 11.89 -1.72 12.60
CA PRO A 99 12.85 -0.61 12.51
C PRO A 99 12.73 0.15 11.19
N ALA A 100 12.50 -0.55 10.08
CA ALA A 100 12.35 0.06 8.76
C ALA A 100 11.02 0.82 8.65
N VAL A 101 9.92 0.29 9.20
CA VAL A 101 8.64 1.02 9.32
C VAL A 101 8.79 2.28 10.19
N LYS A 102 9.51 2.18 11.31
CA LYS A 102 9.80 3.33 12.18
C LYS A 102 10.65 4.39 11.47
N LYS A 103 11.63 3.96 10.67
CA LYS A 103 12.43 4.84 9.83
C LYS A 103 11.57 5.52 8.76
N ALA A 104 10.67 4.79 8.08
CA ALA A 104 9.74 5.36 7.12
C ALA A 104 8.88 6.48 7.72
N ARG A 105 8.41 6.32 8.97
CA ARG A 105 7.66 7.37 9.69
C ARG A 105 8.44 8.67 9.89
N THR A 106 9.77 8.63 9.91
CA THR A 106 10.60 9.84 10.06
C THR A 106 10.72 10.66 8.78
N TYR A 107 10.29 10.12 7.64
CA TYR A 107 10.36 10.78 6.33
C TYR A 107 9.02 11.37 5.85
N CYS A 108 8.00 11.42 6.72
CA CYS A 108 6.63 11.77 6.37
C CYS A 108 6.16 13.21 6.64
#